data_AF-A0A453MFW9-F1
#
_entry.id   AF-A0A453MFW9-F1
#
_cell.length_a   1.000
_cell.length_b   1.000
_cell.length_c   1.000
_cell.angle_alpha   90.00
_cell.angle_beta   90.00
_cell.angle_gamma   90.00
#
_symmetry.space_group_name_H-M   'P 1'
#
loop_
_entity.id
_entity.type
_entity.pdbx_description
1 polymer ?
#
loop_
_entity_poly.entity_id
_entity_poly.type
_entity_poly.pdbx_seq_one_letter_code
_entity_poly.pdbx_strand_id
1 'polypeptide(L)'
;TQLVELNLANNKLIGTIPSWIGELDHLCYLDLSNNSLVGEVPKRLIQLKGLVSTGRSLGNRRTLQQQQQPNIISGTNNKVRSGRTNVVSGNDNTVISGNNNTVAGSNNTITTGSDNTVTGSNHVVSGSKHIVTDNNNVVSGIDNNVSGSFHTVSGSHNTVSGSNNTVSGSNHPCCFWDQTYRN
;
A
#
# COMPACT_ATOMS: atom_id res chain seq x y z
N THR A 1 15.22 9.18 -22.40
CA THR A 1 16.50 9.27 -21.64
C THR A 1 16.76 7.93 -20.96
N GLN A 2 18.01 7.48 -20.82
CA GLN A 2 18.35 6.15 -20.24
C GLN A 2 18.48 6.18 -18.70
N LEU A 3 17.76 7.07 -18.01
CA LEU A 3 17.93 7.24 -16.56
C LEU A 3 17.27 6.06 -15.83
N VAL A 4 18.07 5.29 -15.08
CA VAL A 4 17.63 4.07 -14.39
C VAL A 4 17.37 4.31 -12.90
N GLU A 5 18.05 5.27 -12.29
CA GLU A 5 17.90 5.58 -10.86
C GLU A 5 17.92 7.09 -10.66
N LEU A 6 16.96 7.59 -9.87
CA LEU A 6 16.85 8.98 -9.45
C LEU A 6 16.63 9.05 -7.95
N ASN A 7 17.70 9.25 -7.19
CA ASN A 7 17.59 9.45 -5.75
C ASN A 7 17.57 10.95 -5.43
N LEU A 8 16.43 11.44 -4.95
CA LEU A 8 16.23 12.82 -4.49
C LEU A 8 15.86 12.88 -3.01
N ALA A 9 16.08 11.79 -2.28
CA ALA A 9 15.73 11.71 -0.87
C ALA A 9 16.53 12.71 -0.02
N ASN A 10 15.95 13.15 1.10
CA ASN A 10 16.59 14.04 2.08
C ASN A 10 16.99 15.42 1.52
N ASN A 11 16.16 15.97 0.64
CA ASN A 11 16.32 17.34 0.15
C ASN A 11 15.23 18.26 0.73
N LYS A 12 15.27 19.53 0.35
CA LYS A 12 14.25 20.53 0.72
C LYS A 12 13.31 20.83 -0.45
N LEU A 13 13.02 19.83 -1.29
CA LEU A 13 12.14 20.03 -2.44
C LEU A 13 10.72 20.36 -1.95
N ILE A 14 10.12 21.40 -2.52
CA ILE A 14 8.77 21.89 -2.19
C ILE A 14 7.88 21.85 -3.43
N GLY A 15 6.56 21.79 -3.25
CA GLY A 15 5.58 21.76 -4.35
C GLY A 15 5.17 20.35 -4.78
N THR A 16 4.52 20.22 -5.94
CA THR A 16 3.99 18.94 -6.43
C THR A 16 5.03 18.13 -7.21
N ILE A 17 4.86 16.81 -7.25
CA ILE A 17 5.68 15.94 -8.09
C ILE A 17 5.32 16.23 -9.57
N PRO A 18 6.27 16.63 -10.41
CA PRO A 18 5.98 16.92 -11.81
C PRO A 18 5.57 15.66 -12.59
N SER A 19 4.58 15.78 -13.47
CA SER A 19 4.06 14.67 -14.27
C SER A 19 5.07 14.11 -15.29
N TRP A 20 6.03 14.91 -15.74
CA TRP A 20 7.07 14.50 -16.68
C TRP A 20 8.03 13.44 -16.11
N ILE A 21 8.14 13.31 -14.78
CA ILE A 21 8.88 12.19 -14.16
C ILE A 21 8.24 10.86 -14.56
N GLY A 22 6.93 10.87 -14.81
CA GLY A 22 6.13 9.79 -15.37
C GLY A 22 6.49 9.38 -16.82
N GLU A 23 7.33 10.15 -17.52
CA GLU A 23 7.75 9.89 -18.91
C GLU A 23 9.15 9.25 -18.99
N LEU A 24 9.76 8.93 -17.84
CA LEU A 24 11.07 8.29 -17.78
C LEU A 24 10.92 6.77 -17.88
N ASP A 25 10.78 6.27 -19.10
CA ASP A 25 10.46 4.87 -19.44
C ASP A 25 11.46 3.83 -18.90
N HIS A 26 12.69 4.24 -18.60
CA HIS A 26 13.76 3.37 -18.09
C HIS A 26 14.00 3.51 -16.59
N LEU A 27 13.25 4.39 -15.92
CA LEU A 27 13.50 4.70 -14.53
C LEU A 27 13.00 3.56 -13.65
N CYS A 28 13.96 2.97 -12.95
CA CYS A 28 13.80 1.81 -12.09
C CYS A 28 13.91 2.15 -10.59
N TYR A 29 14.25 3.38 -10.22
CA TYR A 29 14.31 3.80 -8.82
C TYR A 29 14.03 5.29 -8.69
N LEU A 30 13.15 5.68 -7.76
CA LEU A 30 12.85 7.06 -7.38
C LEU A 30 12.54 7.09 -5.91
N ASP A 31 13.42 7.77 -5.22
CA ASP A 31 13.23 8.06 -3.83
C ASP A 31 13.07 9.57 -3.68
N LEU A 32 11.87 9.97 -3.27
CA LEU A 32 11.51 11.34 -2.95
C LEU A 32 11.33 11.53 -1.44
N SER A 33 11.65 10.52 -0.64
CA SER A 33 11.42 10.56 0.81
C SER A 33 12.20 11.71 1.48
N ASN A 34 11.69 12.18 2.62
CA ASN A 34 12.30 13.27 3.37
C ASN A 34 12.51 14.55 2.53
N ASN A 35 11.46 14.92 1.79
CA ASN A 35 11.29 16.24 1.17
C ASN A 35 10.00 16.90 1.70
N SER A 36 9.73 18.14 1.29
CA SER A 36 8.50 18.88 1.62
C SER A 36 7.56 18.98 0.42
N LEU A 37 7.48 17.91 -0.38
CA LEU A 37 6.59 17.81 -1.53
C LEU A 37 5.13 17.65 -1.05
N VAL A 38 4.20 18.27 -1.76
CA VAL A 38 2.76 18.34 -1.45
C VAL A 38 1.93 17.96 -2.68
N GLY A 39 0.65 17.60 -2.50
CA GLY A 39 -0.26 17.23 -3.59
C GLY A 39 -0.21 15.76 -4.00
N GLU A 40 -1.03 15.39 -4.98
CA GLU A 40 -1.19 14.00 -5.42
C GLU A 40 0.02 13.49 -6.22
N VAL A 41 0.28 12.18 -6.13
CA VAL A 41 1.24 11.53 -7.03
C VAL A 41 0.64 11.50 -8.44
N PRO A 42 1.32 12.05 -9.46
CA PRO A 42 0.82 12.06 -10.83
C PRO A 42 0.42 10.68 -11.33
N LYS A 43 -0.75 10.56 -11.95
CA LYS A 43 -1.26 9.28 -12.50
C LYS A 43 -0.29 8.58 -13.45
N ARG A 44 0.55 9.34 -14.18
CA ARG A 44 1.60 8.77 -15.03
C ARG A 44 2.74 8.11 -14.26
N LEU A 45 3.09 8.61 -13.06
CA LEU A 45 4.02 7.93 -12.16
C LEU A 45 3.43 6.61 -11.66
N ILE A 46 2.12 6.60 -11.39
CA ILE A 46 1.37 5.38 -11.00
C ILE A 46 1.37 4.34 -12.13
N GLN A 47 1.55 4.77 -13.38
CA GLN A 47 1.62 3.90 -14.57
C GLN A 47 3.04 3.45 -14.93
N LEU A 48 4.10 3.98 -14.28
CA LEU A 48 5.48 3.64 -14.62
C LEU A 48 5.92 2.29 -14.04
N LYS A 49 6.23 1.36 -14.94
CA LYS A 49 6.87 0.07 -14.68
C LYS A 49 8.38 0.25 -14.39
N GLY A 50 8.79 0.77 -13.24
CA GLY A 50 10.21 0.53 -12.84
C GLY A 50 10.70 0.93 -11.46
N LEU A 51 10.27 2.04 -10.91
CA LEU A 51 10.69 2.84 -9.74
C LEU A 51 10.71 2.36 -8.26
N VAL A 52 11.76 1.64 -7.86
CA VAL A 52 12.18 1.32 -6.48
C VAL A 52 12.36 2.57 -5.58
N SER A 53 11.93 2.50 -4.32
CA SER A 53 12.42 3.34 -3.22
C SER A 53 12.77 2.43 -2.03
N THR A 54 14.03 2.34 -1.64
CA THR A 54 14.46 1.50 -0.52
C THR A 54 15.19 2.30 0.54
N GLY A 55 14.48 2.63 1.62
CA GLY A 55 15.07 2.96 2.91
C GLY A 55 15.65 1.72 3.58
N ARG A 56 16.98 1.55 3.46
CA ARG A 56 17.91 0.74 4.28
C ARG A 56 17.58 -0.75 4.49
N SER A 57 18.28 -1.62 3.76
CA SER A 57 18.94 -2.80 4.33
C SER A 57 20.20 -3.12 3.52
N LEU A 58 21.36 -2.98 4.16
CA LEU A 58 22.62 -3.53 3.67
C LEU A 58 22.49 -5.06 3.70
N GLY A 59 22.32 -5.68 2.54
CA GLY A 59 22.17 -7.14 2.47
C GLY A 59 22.23 -7.67 1.04
N ASN A 60 23.46 -7.88 0.56
CA ASN A 60 23.86 -8.78 -0.52
C ASN A 60 23.26 -8.59 -1.94
N ARG A 61 24.14 -8.15 -2.85
CA ARG A 61 24.08 -8.44 -4.29
C ARG A 61 23.91 -9.95 -4.53
N ARG A 62 22.74 -10.38 -4.99
CA ARG A 62 22.51 -11.52 -5.91
C ARG A 62 21.01 -11.65 -6.17
N THR A 63 20.55 -11.14 -7.31
CA THR A 63 19.58 -11.76 -8.24
C THR A 63 19.11 -10.74 -9.28
N LEU A 64 19.97 -10.50 -10.28
CA LEU A 64 19.49 -10.12 -11.61
C LEU A 64 18.75 -11.34 -12.17
N GLN A 65 17.42 -11.39 -12.05
CA GLN A 65 16.47 -12.15 -12.89
C GLN A 65 15.11 -12.30 -12.16
N GLN A 66 14.27 -11.28 -12.26
CA GLN A 66 12.81 -11.42 -12.44
C GLN A 66 12.26 -10.03 -12.72
N GLN A 67 11.44 -9.91 -13.76
CA GLN A 67 10.77 -8.69 -14.22
C GLN A 67 9.84 -8.11 -13.12
N GLN A 68 10.38 -7.36 -12.16
CA GLN A 68 9.59 -6.88 -11.04
C GLN A 68 9.38 -5.37 -11.14
N GLN A 69 8.15 -5.00 -11.47
CA GLN A 69 7.66 -3.63 -11.43
C GLN A 69 7.81 -3.02 -9.99
N PRO A 70 7.95 -1.71 -9.84
CA PRO A 70 8.38 -1.03 -8.62
C PRO A 70 7.33 -0.81 -7.54
N ASN A 71 7.79 -0.47 -6.34
CA ASN A 71 6.94 0.14 -5.32
C ASN A 71 7.10 1.67 -5.32
N ILE A 72 5.98 2.41 -5.36
CA ILE A 72 5.95 3.87 -5.22
C ILE A 72 5.73 4.18 -3.74
N ILE A 73 6.69 4.81 -3.07
CA ILE A 73 6.56 5.18 -1.66
C ILE A 73 6.72 6.70 -1.49
N SER A 74 5.77 7.36 -0.83
CA SER A 74 5.77 8.81 -0.56
C SER A 74 5.36 9.13 0.88
N GLY A 75 5.81 10.25 1.44
CA GLY A 75 5.57 10.63 2.84
C GLY A 75 6.69 10.17 3.79
N THR A 76 6.36 9.90 5.05
CA THR A 76 7.34 9.62 6.11
C THR A 76 7.26 8.18 6.60
N ASN A 77 8.39 7.55 6.92
CA ASN A 77 8.46 6.24 7.58
C ASN A 77 7.68 5.07 6.91
N ASN A 78 7.39 5.16 5.62
CA ASN A 78 6.73 4.07 4.91
C ASN A 78 7.75 3.02 4.45
N LYS A 79 7.39 1.73 4.54
CA LYS A 79 8.31 0.62 4.26
C LYS A 79 7.64 -0.48 3.45
N VAL A 80 8.31 -0.93 2.38
CA VAL A 80 7.96 -2.20 1.69
C VAL A 80 9.15 -3.14 1.83
N ARG A 81 8.97 -4.26 2.53
CA ARG A 81 10.05 -5.22 2.82
C ARG A 81 10.22 -6.25 1.70
N SER A 82 9.12 -6.71 1.08
CA SER A 82 9.15 -7.67 -0.02
C SER A 82 7.94 -7.51 -0.92
N GLY A 83 8.16 -7.67 -2.23
CA GLY A 83 7.12 -7.57 -3.26
C GLY A 83 7.22 -6.30 -4.10
N ARG A 84 6.33 -6.19 -5.08
CA ARG A 84 6.37 -5.26 -6.22
C ARG A 84 5.07 -4.47 -6.36
N THR A 85 5.07 -3.41 -7.17
CA THR A 85 3.84 -2.69 -7.59
C THR A 85 2.98 -2.14 -6.46
N ASN A 86 3.55 -1.96 -5.26
CA ASN A 86 2.83 -1.35 -4.16
C ASN A 86 2.90 0.18 -4.25
N VAL A 87 1.79 0.87 -4.01
CA VAL A 87 1.73 2.32 -3.88
C VAL A 87 1.47 2.63 -2.42
N VAL A 88 2.45 3.19 -1.71
CA VAL A 88 2.37 3.44 -0.26
C VAL A 88 2.57 4.94 0.01
N SER A 89 1.57 5.61 0.58
CA SER A 89 1.63 7.05 0.87
C SER A 89 1.15 7.40 2.29
N GLY A 90 1.64 8.51 2.83
CA GLY A 90 1.26 8.99 4.18
C GLY A 90 2.38 8.73 5.20
N ASN A 91 2.05 8.22 6.38
CA ASN A 91 3.05 8.00 7.45
C ASN A 91 3.01 6.59 8.07
N ASP A 92 4.17 6.02 8.36
CA ASP A 92 4.33 4.78 9.13
C ASP A 92 3.61 3.55 8.55
N ASN A 93 3.34 3.51 7.24
CA ASN A 93 2.71 2.35 6.60
C ASN A 93 3.76 1.29 6.24
N THR A 94 3.45 0.01 6.48
CA THR A 94 4.35 -1.11 6.24
C THR A 94 3.71 -2.18 5.37
N VAL A 95 4.36 -2.57 4.26
CA VAL A 95 4.04 -3.79 3.50
C VAL A 95 5.16 -4.80 3.74
N ILE A 96 4.89 -5.86 4.50
CA ILE A 96 5.88 -6.89 4.87
C ILE A 96 6.15 -7.84 3.69
N SER A 97 5.12 -8.23 2.95
CA SER A 97 5.23 -9.06 1.75
C SER A 97 3.99 -8.89 0.89
N GLY A 98 4.12 -8.52 -0.38
CA GLY A 98 2.93 -8.38 -1.21
C GLY A 98 3.11 -7.62 -2.50
N ASN A 99 2.20 -7.84 -3.45
CA ASN A 99 2.25 -7.18 -4.76
C ASN A 99 1.00 -6.34 -5.02
N ASN A 100 1.09 -5.29 -5.84
CA ASN A 100 -0.08 -4.52 -6.29
C ASN A 100 -0.94 -3.89 -5.17
N ASN A 101 -0.42 -3.66 -3.96
CA ASN A 101 -1.22 -3.06 -2.90
C ASN A 101 -1.17 -1.54 -2.95
N THR A 102 -2.31 -0.86 -2.79
CA THR A 102 -2.39 0.58 -2.60
C THR A 102 -2.67 0.85 -1.12
N VAL A 103 -1.75 1.53 -0.43
CA VAL A 103 -1.81 1.83 1.00
C VAL A 103 -1.66 3.33 1.21
N ALA A 104 -2.64 3.98 1.83
CA ALA A 104 -2.60 5.41 2.09
C ALA A 104 -3.07 5.75 3.50
N GLY A 105 -2.49 6.78 4.11
CA GLY A 105 -2.86 7.25 5.45
C GLY A 105 -1.79 6.92 6.48
N SER A 106 -2.17 6.42 7.67
CA SER A 106 -1.23 6.30 8.79
C SER A 106 -1.21 4.92 9.45
N ASN A 107 -0.01 4.40 9.73
CA ASN A 107 0.19 3.19 10.52
C ASN A 107 -0.57 1.94 9.99
N ASN A 108 -0.69 1.79 8.67
CA ASN A 108 -1.32 0.61 8.07
C ASN A 108 -0.28 -0.47 7.79
N THR A 109 -0.59 -1.72 8.15
CA THR A 109 0.29 -2.87 7.93
C THR A 109 -0.35 -3.89 7.00
N ILE A 110 0.31 -4.20 5.88
CA ILE A 110 0.03 -5.37 5.07
C ILE A 110 1.03 -6.46 5.42
N THR A 111 0.58 -7.54 6.06
CA THR A 111 1.44 -8.64 6.51
C THR A 111 1.85 -9.54 5.35
N THR A 112 0.88 -10.06 4.62
CA THR A 112 1.08 -10.82 3.38
C THR A 112 -0.12 -10.58 2.48
N GLY A 113 0.06 -10.12 1.24
CA GLY A 113 -1.13 -9.94 0.40
C GLY A 113 -0.93 -9.30 -0.96
N SER A 114 -1.92 -9.46 -1.84
CA SER A 114 -1.89 -8.83 -3.16
C SER A 114 -3.16 -8.08 -3.51
N ASP A 115 -3.03 -7.03 -4.31
CA ASP A 115 -4.16 -6.31 -4.90
C ASP A 115 -5.11 -5.70 -3.84
N ASN A 116 -4.61 -5.37 -2.65
CA ASN A 116 -5.42 -4.73 -1.60
C ASN A 116 -5.38 -3.21 -1.73
N THR A 117 -6.51 -2.56 -1.47
CA THR A 117 -6.62 -1.10 -1.29
C THR A 117 -6.90 -0.82 0.18
N VAL A 118 -5.96 -0.18 0.87
CA VAL A 118 -6.01 0.11 2.30
C VAL A 118 -5.84 1.61 2.51
N THR A 119 -6.87 2.30 2.98
CA THR A 119 -6.82 3.74 3.26
C THR A 119 -7.28 4.02 4.67
N GLY A 120 -6.80 5.10 5.29
CA GLY A 120 -7.17 5.45 6.66
C GLY A 120 -6.05 5.11 7.65
N SER A 121 -6.38 4.58 8.83
CA SER A 121 -5.37 4.38 9.86
C SER A 121 -5.43 3.07 10.66
N ASN A 122 -4.27 2.60 11.09
CA ASN A 122 -4.12 1.47 12.01
C ASN A 122 -4.74 0.16 11.50
N HIS A 123 -4.75 -0.07 10.19
CA HIS A 123 -5.23 -1.33 9.62
C HIS A 123 -4.18 -2.44 9.66
N VAL A 124 -4.61 -3.69 9.84
CA VAL A 124 -3.78 -4.88 9.65
C VAL A 124 -4.43 -5.77 8.60
N VAL A 125 -3.81 -5.88 7.43
CA VAL A 125 -4.40 -6.56 6.28
C VAL A 125 -3.51 -7.70 5.81
N SER A 126 -4.13 -8.83 5.49
CA SER A 126 -3.50 -9.96 4.82
C SER A 126 -4.46 -10.56 3.80
N GLY A 127 -3.97 -11.36 2.87
CA GLY A 127 -4.82 -11.92 1.81
C GLY A 127 -4.90 -11.02 0.58
N SER A 128 -5.99 -11.08 -0.17
CA SER A 128 -6.03 -10.44 -1.49
C SER A 128 -7.32 -9.73 -1.83
N LYS A 129 -7.24 -8.70 -2.68
CA LYS A 129 -8.39 -7.96 -3.22
C LYS A 129 -9.27 -7.30 -2.16
N HIS A 130 -8.74 -7.01 -0.98
CA HIS A 130 -9.50 -6.30 0.04
C HIS A 130 -9.61 -4.80 -0.30
N ILE A 131 -10.75 -4.20 0.07
CA ILE A 131 -10.90 -2.75 0.19
C ILE A 131 -11.11 -2.48 1.67
N VAL A 132 -10.18 -1.76 2.30
CA VAL A 132 -10.20 -1.49 3.74
C VAL A 132 -10.06 0.01 3.95
N THR A 133 -11.03 0.63 4.60
CA THR A 133 -11.05 2.07 4.86
C THR A 133 -11.22 2.38 6.34
N ASP A 134 -11.13 3.66 6.67
CA ASP A 134 -11.38 4.26 7.99
C ASP A 134 -10.32 3.90 9.03
N ASN A 135 -10.64 3.18 10.12
CA ASN A 135 -9.68 3.02 11.21
C ASN A 135 -9.72 1.65 11.91
N ASN A 136 -8.57 1.14 12.33
CA ASN A 136 -8.45 0.00 13.27
C ASN A 136 -9.11 -1.32 12.80
N ASN A 137 -9.07 -1.61 11.50
CA ASN A 137 -9.65 -2.85 10.96
C ASN A 137 -8.57 -3.92 10.72
N VAL A 138 -8.86 -5.15 11.16
CA VAL A 138 -8.04 -6.36 10.90
C VAL A 138 -8.75 -7.20 9.84
N VAL A 139 -8.13 -7.36 8.68
CA VAL A 139 -8.77 -8.01 7.52
C VAL A 139 -7.86 -9.11 6.96
N SER A 140 -8.45 -10.26 6.67
CA SER A 140 -7.77 -11.42 6.08
C SER A 140 -8.65 -12.11 5.04
N GLY A 141 -8.07 -12.99 4.22
CA GLY A 141 -8.81 -13.84 3.28
C GLY A 141 -8.78 -13.31 1.84
N ILE A 142 -9.94 -13.23 1.18
CA ILE A 142 -10.04 -12.73 -0.19
C ILE A 142 -11.26 -11.86 -0.41
N ASP A 143 -11.10 -10.74 -1.10
CA ASP A 143 -12.21 -9.92 -1.60
C ASP A 143 -13.19 -9.49 -0.50
N ASN A 144 -12.70 -8.83 0.54
CA ASN A 144 -13.54 -8.28 1.61
C ASN A 144 -13.55 -6.75 1.50
N ASN A 145 -14.73 -6.14 1.58
CA ASN A 145 -14.94 -4.70 1.59
C ASN A 145 -15.30 -4.25 3.00
N VAL A 146 -14.41 -3.54 3.67
CA VAL A 146 -14.48 -3.24 5.10
C VAL A 146 -14.30 -1.75 5.33
N SER A 147 -15.34 -1.07 5.80
CA SER A 147 -15.34 0.33 6.22
C SER A 147 -15.77 0.44 7.68
N GLY A 148 -15.56 1.56 8.35
CA GLY A 148 -15.89 1.74 9.76
C GLY A 148 -14.73 1.40 10.69
N SER A 149 -15.00 1.00 11.94
CA SER A 149 -13.96 0.92 12.97
C SER A 149 -13.94 -0.37 13.79
N PHE A 150 -12.74 -0.83 14.13
CA PHE A 150 -12.53 -1.97 15.04
C PHE A 150 -13.13 -3.29 14.54
N HIS A 151 -13.11 -3.53 13.23
CA HIS A 151 -13.58 -4.79 12.66
C HIS A 151 -12.51 -5.87 12.64
N THR A 152 -12.90 -7.13 12.85
CA THR A 152 -12.10 -8.32 12.53
C THR A 152 -12.80 -9.13 11.45
N VAL A 153 -12.28 -9.12 10.22
CA VAL A 153 -12.92 -9.74 9.05
C VAL A 153 -12.00 -10.79 8.43
N SER A 154 -12.56 -11.95 8.12
CA SER A 154 -11.88 -13.07 7.46
C SER A 154 -12.80 -13.79 6.48
N GLY A 155 -12.27 -14.73 5.70
CA GLY A 155 -13.04 -15.46 4.70
C GLY A 155 -13.14 -14.71 3.37
N SER A 156 -14.28 -14.79 2.67
CA SER A 156 -14.39 -14.25 1.30
C SER A 156 -15.64 -13.46 0.96
N HIS A 157 -15.53 -12.43 0.11
CA HIS A 157 -16.68 -11.71 -0.45
C HIS A 157 -17.60 -11.10 0.63
N ASN A 158 -17.05 -10.69 1.77
CA ASN A 158 -17.84 -10.07 2.84
C ASN A 158 -17.83 -8.54 2.70
N THR A 159 -18.98 -7.90 2.91
CA THR A 159 -19.08 -6.44 3.03
C THR A 159 -19.40 -6.09 4.48
N VAL A 160 -18.54 -5.31 5.14
CA VAL A 160 -18.65 -5.00 6.57
C VAL A 160 -18.54 -3.49 6.77
N SER A 161 -19.46 -2.94 7.56
CA SER A 161 -19.50 -1.53 7.94
C SER A 161 -19.92 -1.37 9.40
N GLY A 162 -19.79 -0.17 9.96
CA GLY A 162 -20.20 0.16 11.34
C GLY A 162 -19.03 0.14 12.31
N SER A 163 -19.21 -0.52 13.45
CA SER A 163 -18.15 -0.65 14.46
C SER A 163 -18.16 -2.01 15.15
N ASN A 164 -16.98 -2.51 15.53
CA ASN A 164 -16.79 -3.64 16.44
C ASN A 164 -17.35 -5.00 15.99
N ASN A 165 -17.48 -5.21 14.68
CA ASN A 165 -17.95 -6.50 14.13
C ASN A 165 -16.83 -7.52 13.99
N THR A 166 -17.15 -8.80 14.24
CA THR A 166 -16.32 -9.95 13.88
C THR A 166 -17.04 -10.80 12.84
N VAL A 167 -16.48 -10.91 11.64
CA VAL A 167 -17.10 -11.60 10.49
C VAL A 167 -16.13 -12.63 9.91
N SER A 168 -16.60 -13.86 9.73
CA SER A 168 -15.90 -14.93 9.01
C SER A 168 -16.84 -15.72 8.11
N GLY A 169 -16.31 -16.48 7.15
CA GLY A 169 -17.11 -17.21 6.18
C GLY A 169 -17.22 -16.44 4.86
N SER A 170 -18.27 -16.66 4.09
CA SER A 170 -18.37 -16.04 2.75
C SER A 170 -19.71 -15.40 2.44
N ASN A 171 -19.68 -14.33 1.63
CA ASN A 171 -20.86 -13.64 1.09
C ASN A 171 -21.78 -13.02 2.16
N HIS A 172 -21.23 -12.53 3.27
CA HIS A 172 -22.03 -11.77 4.22
C HIS A 172 -22.31 -10.35 3.70
N PRO A 173 -23.58 -9.95 3.53
CA PRO A 173 -23.95 -8.61 3.09
C PRO A 173 -23.75 -7.57 4.20
N CYS A 174 -23.70 -6.28 3.81
CA CYS A 174 -23.44 -5.13 4.68
C CYS A 174 -24.27 -5.06 5.97
N CYS A 175 -23.67 -4.35 6.94
CA CYS A 175 -24.35 -3.56 7.97
C CYS A 175 -24.73 -4.35 9.24
N PHE A 176 -23.72 -4.80 9.96
CA PHE A 176 -23.86 -5.39 11.29
C PHE A 176 -23.56 -4.32 12.34
N TRP A 177 -24.43 -4.17 13.33
CA TRP A 177 -24.16 -3.34 14.50
C TRP A 177 -23.77 -4.29 15.64
N ASP A 178 -22.50 -4.29 16.03
CA ASP A 178 -21.98 -5.00 17.22
C ASP A 178 -22.35 -6.50 17.27
N GLN A 179 -21.99 -7.27 16.22
CA GLN A 179 -22.29 -8.71 16.16
C GLN A 179 -21.13 -9.58 15.69
N THR A 180 -21.13 -10.84 16.16
CA THR A 180 -20.23 -11.91 15.70
C THR A 180 -20.97 -12.80 14.72
N TYR A 181 -20.49 -12.89 13.47
CA TYR A 181 -21.02 -13.77 12.43
C TYR A 181 -19.96 -14.80 12.03
N ARG A 182 -20.29 -16.08 12.15
CA ARG A 182 -19.47 -17.20 11.68
C ARG A 182 -20.38 -18.22 10.99
N ASN A 183 -19.99 -18.63 9.79
CA ASN A 183 -20.51 -19.81 9.11
C ASN A 183 -19.40 -20.86 8.99
#